data_AF-A0A3C1VC56-F1
#
_entry.id   AF-A0A3C1VC56-F1
#
_cell.length_a   1.000
_cell.length_b   1.000
_cell.length_c   1.000
_cell.angle_alpha   90.00
_cell.angle_beta   90.00
_cell.angle_gamma   90.00
#
_symmetry.space_group_name_H-M   'P 1'
#
loop_
_entity.id
_entity.type
_entity.pdbx_description
1 polymer ?
#
loop_
_entity_poly.entity_id
_entity_poly.type
_entity_poly.pdbx_seq_one_letter_code
_entity_poly.pdbx_strand_id
1 'polypeptide(L)' 'MKTLTIECSDELHKQLAKLVEAGWFRSPEAGVLETLRRYLSGHSIELQEQQILNDVDWALKSCPSPIN' A
#
# COMPACT_ATOMS: atom_id res chain seq x y z
N MET A 1 14.13 -5.68 -11.56
CA MET A 1 13.68 -6.44 -10.36
C MET A 1 14.47 -5.95 -9.16
N LYS A 2 13.85 -5.79 -8.00
CA LYS A 2 14.52 -5.48 -6.74
C LYS A 2 14.27 -6.65 -5.78
N THR A 3 15.30 -7.07 -5.05
CA THR A 3 15.20 -8.17 -4.07
C THR A 3 15.02 -7.57 -2.68
N LEU A 4 14.00 -8.03 -1.98
CA LEU A 4 13.74 -7.67 -0.58
C LEU A 4 13.90 -8.94 0.26
N THR A 5 14.86 -8.93 1.19
CA THR A 5 15.04 -10.01 2.16
C THR A 5 14.52 -9.52 3.50
N ILE A 6 13.59 -10.27 4.10
CA ILE A 6 12.97 -9.93 5.38
C ILE A 6 13.02 -11.15 6.29
N GLU A 7 13.28 -10.91 7.57
CA GLU A 7 13.09 -11.90 8.62
C GLU A 7 11.64 -11.81 9.10
N CYS A 8 11.00 -12.96 9.28
CA CYS A 8 9.65 -13.06 9.83
C CYS A 8 9.60 -14.16 10.87
N SER A 9 8.60 -14.13 11.74
CA SER A 9 8.41 -15.19 12.72
C SER A 9 8.06 -16.51 12.04
N ASP A 10 8.51 -17.63 12.61
CA ASP A 10 8.10 -18.98 12.18
C ASP A 10 6.59 -19.13 12.05
N GLU A 11 5.84 -18.47 12.94
CA GLU A 11 4.39 -18.53 12.93
C GLU A 11 3.79 -17.86 11.68
N LEU A 12 4.30 -16.68 11.29
CA LEU A 12 3.89 -16.02 10.04
C LEU A 12 4.26 -16.86 8.83
N HIS A 13 5.44 -17.48 8.83
CA HIS A 13 5.86 -18.37 7.76
C HIS A 13 4.90 -19.56 7.62
N LYS A 14 4.52 -20.20 8.74
CA LYS A 14 3.58 -21.33 8.74
C LYS A 14 2.20 -20.93 8.24
N GLN A 15 1.70 -19.76 8.63
CA GLN A 15 0.41 -19.26 8.14
C GLN A 15 0.43 -19.01 6.63
N LEU A 16 1.51 -18.40 6.12
CA LEU A 16 1.69 -18.21 4.68
C LEU A 16 1.76 -19.55 3.94
N ALA A 17 2.49 -20.52 4.48
CA ALA A 17 2.57 -21.86 3.89
C ALA A 17 1.19 -22.53 3.79
N LYS A 18 0.37 -22.46 4.86
CA LYS A 18 -1.00 -23.00 4.84
C LYS A 18 -1.88 -22.36 3.76
N LEU A 19 -1.72 -21.07 3.51
CA LEU A 19 -2.47 -20.36 2.46
C LEU A 19 -2.06 -20.81 1.06
N VAL A 20 -0.77 -21.08 0.85
CA VAL A 20 -0.24 -21.66 -0.40
C VAL A 20 -0.77 -23.10 -0.58
N GLU A 21 -0.72 -23.93 0.48
CA GLU A 21 -1.24 -25.31 0.45
C GLU A 21 -2.75 -25.35 0.15
N ALA A 22 -3.50 -24.38 0.67
CA ALA A 22 -4.92 -24.23 0.40
C ALA A 22 -5.23 -23.65 -1.00
N GLY A 23 -4.21 -23.38 -1.83
CA GLY A 23 -4.35 -22.94 -3.22
C GLY A 23 -4.66 -21.46 -3.39
N TRP A 24 -4.59 -20.65 -2.33
CA TRP A 24 -4.84 -19.20 -2.43
C TRP A 24 -3.73 -18.46 -3.17
N PHE A 25 -2.50 -18.98 -3.08
CA PHE A 25 -1.34 -18.42 -3.75
C PHE A 25 -0.52 -19.51 -4.43
N ARG A 26 0.13 -19.15 -5.54
CA ARG A 26 0.98 -20.08 -6.30
C ARG A 26 2.28 -20.43 -5.58
N SER A 27 2.79 -19.51 -4.77
CA SER A 27 4.00 -19.67 -3.96
C SER A 27 4.00 -18.66 -2.81
N PRO A 28 4.83 -18.86 -1.77
CA PRO A 28 4.97 -17.90 -0.66
C PRO A 28 5.32 -16.49 -1.14
N GLU A 29 6.25 -16.38 -2.09
CA GLU A 29 6.71 -15.11 -2.66
C GLU A 29 5.59 -14.40 -3.42
N ALA A 30 4.77 -15.16 -4.17
CA ALA A 30 3.60 -14.61 -4.84
C ALA A 30 2.58 -14.08 -3.83
N GLY A 31 2.36 -14.81 -2.72
CA GLY A 31 1.49 -14.37 -1.64
C GLY A 31 1.97 -13.09 -0.95
N VAL A 32 3.28 -12.97 -0.70
CA VAL A 32 3.89 -11.77 -0.12
C VAL A 32 3.76 -10.58 -1.08
N LEU A 33 4.10 -10.75 -2.35
CA LEU A 33 4.00 -9.67 -3.35
C LEU A 33 2.57 -9.19 -3.53
N GLU A 34 1.61 -10.10 -3.61
CA GLU A 34 0.21 -9.74 -3.80
C GLU A 34 -0.37 -9.05 -2.55
N THR A 35 -0.02 -9.54 -1.36
CA THR A 35 -0.43 -8.90 -0.10
C THR A 35 0.15 -7.50 0.02
N LEU A 36 1.45 -7.33 -0.26
CA LEU A 36 2.12 -6.03 -0.24
C LEU A 36 1.48 -5.07 -1.24
N ARG A 37 1.18 -5.54 -2.45
CA ARG A 37 0.49 -4.74 -3.47
C ARG A 37 -0.89 -4.30 -2.99
N ARG A 38 -1.70 -5.22 -2.45
CA ARG A 38 -3.04 -4.90 -1.93
C ARG A 38 -2.97 -3.90 -0.78
N TYR A 39 -2.01 -4.07 0.13
CA TYR A 39 -1.80 -3.17 1.26
C TYR A 39 -1.46 -1.75 0.80
N LEU A 40 -0.50 -1.63 -0.12
CA LEU A 40 -0.06 -0.34 -0.68
C LEU A 40 -1.16 0.31 -1.52
N SER A 41 -1.91 -0.45 -2.31
CA SER A 41 -3.04 0.10 -3.09
C SER A 41 -4.19 0.57 -2.19
N GLY A 42 -4.44 -0.11 -1.07
CA GLY A 42 -5.45 0.31 -0.08
C GLY A 42 -5.05 1.59 0.66
N HIS A 43 -3.80 1.67 1.13
CA HIS A 43 -3.28 2.88 1.80
C HIS A 43 -2.98 4.04 0.83
N SER A 44 -2.94 3.78 -0.48
CA SER A 44 -2.79 4.86 -1.46
C SER A 44 -4.00 5.79 -1.47
N ILE A 45 -5.17 5.35 -0.98
CA ILE A 45 -6.36 6.21 -0.81
C ILE A 45 -6.11 7.26 0.27
N GLU A 46 -5.48 6.89 1.40
CA GLU A 46 -5.11 7.84 2.46
C GLU A 46 -4.03 8.83 1.98
N LEU A 47 -3.09 8.36 1.16
CA LEU A 47 -2.12 9.22 0.47
C LEU A 47 -2.81 10.16 -0.55
N GLN A 48 -3.86 9.71 -1.23
CA GLN A 48 -4.66 10.53 -2.13
C GLN A 48 -5.42 11.61 -1.38
N GLU A 49 -6.04 11.29 -0.24
CA GLU A 49 -6.72 12.28 0.59
C GLU A 49 -5.77 13.41 1.01
N GLN A 50 -4.57 13.07 1.49
CA GLN A 50 -3.57 14.08 1.83
C GLN A 50 -3.11 14.91 0.62
N GLN A 51 -3.00 14.31 -0.57
CA GLN A 51 -2.69 15.05 -1.80
C GLN A 51 -3.82 16.02 -2.18
N ILE A 52 -5.08 15.57 -2.11
CA ILE A 52 -6.26 16.42 -2.37
C ILE A 52 -6.32 17.59 -1.38
N LEU A 53 -6.07 17.35 -0.09
CA LEU A 53 -6.06 18.41 0.92
C LEU A 53 -4.93 19.42 0.67
N ASN A 54 -3.75 18.96 0.24
CA ASN A 54 -2.65 19.84 -0.14
C ASN A 54 -2.98 20.67 -1.38
N ASP A 55 -3.66 20.10 -2.38
CA ASP A 55 -4.11 20.83 -3.57
C ASP A 55 -5.17 21.89 -3.22
N VAL A 56 -6.10 21.58 -2.32
CA VAL A 56 -7.11 22.54 -1.81
C VAL A 56 -6.44 23.67 -1.03
N ASP A 57 -5.52 23.35 -0.13
CA ASP A 57 -4.76 24.35 0.63
C ASP A 57 -3.92 25.24 -0.30
N TRP A 58 -3.28 24.66 -1.30
CA TRP A 58 -2.56 25.40 -2.33
C TRP A 58 -3.48 26.34 -3.11
N ALA A 59 -4.68 25.88 -3.51
CA ALA A 59 -5.65 26.71 -4.22
C ALA A 59 -6.17 27.86 -3.35
N LEU A 60 -6.45 27.63 -2.07
CA LEU A 60 -6.89 28.67 -1.12
C LEU A 60 -5.80 29.73 -0.86
N LYS A 61 -4.53 29.35 -0.88
CA LYS A 61 -3.40 30.26 -0.67
C LYS A 61 -2.91 30.96 -1.94
N SER A 62 -3.03 30.30 -3.10
CA SER A 62 -2.46 30.77 -4.37
C SER A 62 -3.47 31.46 -5.28
N CYS A 63 -4.77 31.34 -5.03
CA CYS A 63 -5.76 32.20 -5.69
C CYS A 63 -5.81 33.56 -4.97
N PRO A 64 -5.37 34.67 -5.59
CA PRO A 64 -5.74 35.98 -5.10
C PRO A 64 -7.27 36.08 -5.17
N SER A 65 -7.89 36.36 -4.02
CA SER A 65 -9.32 36.67 -3.93
C SER A 65 -9.70 37.63 -5.05
N PRO A 66 -10.68 37.33 -5.91
CA PRO A 66 -11.15 38.31 -6.87
C PRO A 66 -11.86 39.41 -6.07
N ILE A 67 -11.11 40.50 -5.88
CA ILE A 67 -11.58 41.88 -5.66
C ILE A 67 -12.27 42.13 -4.30
N ASN A 68 -11.60 42.92 -3.45
CA ASN A 68 -12.25 43.97 -2.66
C ASN A 68 -11.69 45.31 -3.15
#